data_AF-A0A8D0DZV5-F1
#
_entry.id   AF-A0A8D0DZV5-F1
#
_cell.length_a   1.000
_cell.length_b   1.000
_cell.length_c   1.000
_cell.angle_alpha   90.00
_cell.angle_beta   90.00
_cell.angle_gamma   90.00
#
_symmetry.space_group_name_H-M   'P 1'
#
loop_
_entity.id
_entity.type
_entity.pdbx_description
1 polymer ?
#
loop_
_entity_poly.entity_id
_entity_poly.type
_entity_poly.pdbx_seq_one_letter_code
_entity_poly.pdbx_strand_id
1 'polypeptide(L)'
;MQIACRLWGLATVLPGSCGHRRVAASNRTMAQGKIVGGSKAWPGAWPWLVSVRLNGDLMCGGVLVADTWVLTAAHCFTGHYLGIHSSRH
;
A
#
# COMPACT_ATOMS: atom_id res chain seq x y z
N MET A 1 26.12 17.89 -0.29
CA MET A 1 27.30 17.30 -0.95
C MET A 1 26.85 16.09 -1.76
N GLN A 2 26.63 16.28 -3.06
CA GLN A 2 26.50 15.19 -4.02
C GLN A 2 27.92 14.82 -4.48
N ILE A 3 28.37 13.61 -4.19
CA ILE A 3 29.57 13.03 -4.80
C ILE A 3 29.17 11.67 -5.36
N ALA A 4 29.65 11.41 -6.58
CA ALA A 4 29.52 10.18 -7.37
C ALA A 4 28.24 10.02 -8.21
N CYS A 5 28.14 10.87 -9.24
CA CYS A 5 27.85 10.34 -10.57
C CYS A 5 29.16 9.73 -11.10
N ARG A 6 29.23 8.39 -11.30
CA ARG A 6 30.00 7.69 -12.36
C ARG A 6 30.03 6.15 -12.19
N LEU A 7 29.50 5.49 -13.22
CA LEU A 7 30.08 4.34 -13.95
C LEU A 7 30.23 2.97 -13.22
N TRP A 8 29.22 2.10 -13.36
CA TRP A 8 29.28 0.81 -14.05
C TRP A 8 27.84 0.26 -14.23
N GLY A 9 27.57 -0.33 -15.40
CA GLY A 9 26.24 -0.67 -15.92
C GLY A 9 25.50 -1.82 -15.24
N LEU A 10 25.35 -1.77 -13.91
CA LEU A 10 24.37 -2.57 -13.19
C LEU A 10 23.62 -1.60 -12.28
N ALA A 11 22.36 -1.30 -12.62
CA ALA A 11 21.41 -0.78 -11.67
C ALA A 11 21.16 -1.85 -10.59
N THR A 12 22.15 -2.08 -9.73
CA THR A 12 21.93 -2.75 -8.45
C THR A 12 20.97 -1.86 -7.71
N VAL A 13 19.70 -2.27 -7.69
CA VAL A 13 18.67 -1.73 -6.82
C VAL A 13 19.30 -1.60 -5.44
N LEU A 14 19.56 -0.38 -4.99
CA LEU A 14 20.08 -0.14 -3.65
C LEU A 14 19.07 -0.75 -2.67
N PRO A 15 19.51 -1.50 -1.64
CA PRO A 15 18.63 -1.85 -0.54
C PRO A 15 18.08 -0.53 0.03
N GLY A 16 16.79 -0.26 -0.18
CA GLY A 16 16.14 1.00 0.24
C GLY A 16 15.43 1.84 -0.84
N SER A 17 15.32 1.41 -2.11
CA SER A 17 14.45 2.13 -3.06
C SER A 17 12.96 1.75 -2.85
N CYS A 18 12.12 2.69 -2.41
CA CYS A 18 10.67 2.51 -2.21
C CYS A 18 9.84 3.38 -3.19
N GLY A 19 8.53 3.15 -3.26
CA GLY A 19 7.59 4.01 -3.99
C GLY A 19 7.68 3.98 -5.53
N HIS A 20 8.50 3.10 -6.12
CA HIS A 20 8.63 3.02 -7.57
C HIS A 20 7.55 2.12 -8.20
N ARG A 21 6.68 2.71 -9.02
CA ARG A 21 5.71 1.96 -9.83
C ARG A 21 6.38 1.47 -11.12
N ARG A 22 6.45 0.14 -11.29
CA ARG A 22 7.01 -0.47 -12.51
C ARG A 22 6.01 -0.69 -13.66
N VAL A 23 4.72 -0.45 -13.44
CA VAL A 23 3.66 -0.62 -14.45
C VAL A 23 3.16 0.73 -14.93
N ALA A 24 3.35 1.06 -16.22
CA ALA A 24 2.79 2.27 -16.82
C ALA A 24 1.26 2.18 -16.87
N ALA A 25 0.57 3.26 -16.50
CA ALA A 25 -0.88 3.31 -16.55
C ALA A 25 -1.37 3.19 -18.01
N SER A 26 -1.94 2.04 -18.37
CA SER A 26 -2.64 1.89 -19.65
C SER A 26 -3.97 2.65 -19.61
N ASN A 27 -4.29 3.30 -20.72
CA ASN A 27 -5.43 4.18 -20.87
C ASN A 27 -6.70 3.35 -21.12
N ARG A 28 -7.71 3.56 -20.26
CA ARG A 28 -9.07 2.99 -20.20
C ARG A 28 -9.26 1.77 -19.29
N THR A 29 -10.22 1.91 -18.38
CA THR A 29 -10.93 0.81 -17.72
C THR A 29 -12.37 1.25 -17.45
N MET A 30 -13.33 0.35 -17.74
CA MET A 30 -14.70 0.50 -17.23
C MET A 30 -14.65 0.59 -15.70
N ALA A 31 -15.51 1.45 -15.13
CA ALA A 31 -15.67 1.56 -13.69
C ALA A 31 -16.37 0.31 -13.14
N GLN A 32 -15.59 -0.63 -12.61
CA GLN A 32 -16.11 -1.72 -11.79
C GLN A 32 -15.27 -1.82 -10.52
N GLY A 33 -15.78 -1.28 -9.41
CA GLY A 33 -15.11 -1.36 -8.12
C GLY A 33 -15.83 -0.54 -7.04
N LYS A 34 -15.42 -0.75 -5.79
CA LYS A 34 -15.96 0.00 -4.63
C LYS A 34 -15.39 1.42 -4.49
N ILE A 35 -14.48 1.82 -5.39
CA ILE A 35 -13.85 3.15 -5.40
C ILE A 35 -14.60 4.05 -6.38
N VAL A 36 -15.28 5.09 -5.87
CA VAL A 36 -16.08 6.03 -6.67
C VAL A 36 -15.20 6.81 -7.64
N GLY A 37 -15.60 6.88 -8.92
CA GLY A 37 -14.81 7.53 -9.98
C GLY A 37 -13.51 6.79 -10.32
N GLY A 38 -13.25 5.64 -9.68
CA GLY A 38 -12.09 4.83 -9.91
C GLY A 38 -12.27 3.87 -11.10
N SER A 39 -11.18 3.19 -11.40
CA SER A 39 -11.16 2.15 -12.42
C SER A 39 -10.31 0.97 -11.95
N LYS A 40 -10.50 -0.19 -12.57
CA LYS A 40 -9.78 -1.40 -12.14
C LYS A 40 -8.27 -1.21 -12.33
N ALA A 41 -7.50 -1.44 -11.27
CA ALA A 41 -6.05 -1.44 -11.33
C ALA A 41 -5.51 -2.72 -11.99
N TRP A 42 -4.45 -2.59 -12.77
CA TRP A 42 -3.68 -3.74 -13.24
C TRP A 42 -3.01 -4.46 -12.07
N PRO A 43 -2.87 -5.79 -12.11
CA PRO A 43 -2.08 -6.52 -11.13
C PRO A 43 -0.68 -5.91 -10.99
N GLY A 44 -0.24 -5.66 -9.76
CA GLY A 44 1.08 -5.07 -9.49
C GLY A 44 1.20 -3.57 -9.78
N ALA A 45 0.14 -2.87 -10.21
CA ALA A 45 0.19 -1.42 -10.45
C ALA A 45 0.48 -0.61 -9.17
N TRP A 46 0.17 -1.18 -8.01
CA TRP A 46 0.39 -0.60 -6.69
C TRP A 46 1.02 -1.67 -5.78
N PRO A 47 2.33 -1.97 -5.95
CA PRO A 47 2.95 -3.13 -5.31
C PRO A 47 3.03 -3.01 -3.78
N TRP A 48 2.90 -1.78 -3.25
CA TRP A 48 2.85 -1.52 -1.81
C TRP A 48 1.43 -1.55 -1.22
N LEU A 49 0.36 -1.71 -2.02
CA LEU A 49 -1.01 -1.71 -1.50
C LEU A 49 -1.32 -3.05 -0.80
N VAL A 50 -1.79 -2.99 0.44
CA VAL A 50 -2.08 -4.16 1.28
C VAL A 50 -3.55 -4.20 1.68
N SER A 51 -4.11 -5.42 1.70
CA SER A 51 -5.46 -5.72 2.24
C SER A 51 -5.34 -6.08 3.72
N VAL A 52 -5.78 -5.19 4.61
CA VAL A 52 -5.86 -5.47 6.06
C VAL A 52 -7.17 -6.20 6.35
N ARG A 53 -7.07 -7.45 6.81
CA ARG A 53 -8.22 -8.32 7.07
C ARG A 53 -8.34 -8.65 8.54
N LEU A 54 -9.58 -8.74 9.01
CA LEU A 54 -9.93 -9.21 10.33
C LEU A 54 -10.98 -10.31 10.19
N ASN A 55 -10.76 -11.45 10.83
CA ASN A 55 -11.67 -12.62 10.74
C ASN A 55 -11.97 -13.06 9.29
N GLY A 56 -11.01 -12.85 8.36
CA GLY A 56 -11.14 -13.20 6.94
C GLY A 56 -11.71 -12.08 6.05
N ASP A 57 -12.39 -11.10 6.64
CA ASP A 57 -13.04 -10.00 5.93
C ASP A 57 -12.13 -8.79 5.75
N LEU A 58 -12.27 -8.10 4.61
CA LEU A 58 -11.54 -6.85 4.33
C LEU A 58 -12.06 -5.72 5.21
N MET A 59 -11.19 -5.21 6.09
CA MET A 59 -11.52 -4.08 6.97
C MET A 59 -10.95 -2.76 6.45
N CYS A 60 -9.65 -2.75 6.15
CA CYS A 60 -8.92 -1.53 5.79
C CYS A 60 -7.90 -1.78 4.68
N GLY A 61 -7.40 -0.69 4.10
CA GLY A 61 -6.18 -0.69 3.29
C GLY A 61 -4.94 -0.45 4.15
N GLY A 62 -3.77 -0.75 3.58
CA GLY A 62 -2.47 -0.43 4.17
C GLY A 62 -1.40 -0.22 3.10
N VAL A 63 -0.24 0.25 3.53
CA VAL A 63 0.94 0.49 2.68
C VAL A 63 2.15 -0.24 3.25
N LEU A 64 2.78 -1.10 2.45
CA LEU A 64 4.05 -1.75 2.79
C LEU A 64 5.17 -0.69 2.79
N VAL A 65 5.79 -0.46 3.94
CA VAL A 65 6.84 0.56 4.13
C VAL A 65 8.23 -0.05 4.34
N ALA A 66 8.28 -1.32 4.74
CA ALA A 66 9.47 -2.15 4.79
C ALA A 66 9.08 -3.63 4.61
N ASP A 67 10.06 -4.53 4.48
CA ASP A 67 9.86 -5.94 4.13
C ASP A 67 8.82 -6.67 5.01
N THR A 68 8.69 -6.25 6.28
CA THR A 68 7.74 -6.85 7.24
C THR A 68 6.87 -5.82 7.94
N TRP A 69 6.80 -4.57 7.45
CA TRP A 69 6.08 -3.48 8.11
C TRP A 69 5.04 -2.84 7.20
N VAL A 70 3.79 -2.79 7.69
CA VAL A 70 2.65 -2.16 7.01
C VAL A 70 2.14 -0.99 7.83
N LEU A 71 1.99 0.17 7.18
CA LEU A 71 1.35 1.36 7.72
C LEU A 71 -0.16 1.35 7.38
N THR A 72 -1.01 1.67 8.35
CA THR A 72 -2.46 1.81 8.17
C THR A 72 -3.02 2.81 9.20
N ALA A 73 -4.32 3.13 9.11
CA ALA A 73 -4.96 4.04 10.04
C ALA A 73 -5.19 3.37 11.41
N ALA A 74 -4.88 4.06 12.50
CA ALA A 74 -5.05 3.54 13.87
C ALA A 74 -6.51 3.13 14.17
N HIS A 75 -7.48 3.86 13.63
CA HIS A 75 -8.91 3.57 13.83
C HIS A 75 -9.37 2.23 13.24
N CYS A 76 -8.59 1.63 12.32
CA CYS A 76 -8.84 0.27 11.85
C CYS A 76 -8.78 -0.76 12.98
N PHE A 77 -8.21 -0.40 14.15
CA PHE A 77 -8.06 -1.29 15.30
C PHE A 77 -8.48 -0.68 16.65
N THR A 78 -9.09 0.52 16.67
CA THR A 78 -9.46 1.20 17.93
C THR A 78 -10.41 0.38 18.82
N GLY A 79 -11.21 -0.53 18.24
CA GLY A 79 -12.07 -1.46 19.00
C GLY A 79 -11.43 -2.83 19.33
N HIS A 80 -10.22 -3.11 18.85
CA HIS A 80 -9.54 -4.41 19.04
C HIS A 80 -8.40 -4.37 20.05
N TYR A 81 -7.79 -3.20 20.27
CA TYR A 81 -6.64 -3.08 21.18
C TYR A 81 -6.96 -2.49 22.54
N LEU A 82 -8.11 -1.84 22.72
CA LEU A 82 -8.48 -1.30 24.00
C LEU A 82 -9.69 -2.06 24.51
N GLY A 83 -9.52 -2.82 25.59
CA GLY A 83 -10.60 -3.30 26.44
C GLY A 83 -11.37 -2.17 27.12
N ILE A 84 -11.60 -1.04 26.45
CA ILE A 84 -12.74 -0.19 26.72
C ILE A 84 -13.88 -0.80 25.93
N HIS A 85 -14.66 -1.61 26.64
CA HIS A 85 -16.08 -1.76 26.37
C HIS A 85 -16.57 -0.42 25.82
N SER A 86 -17.00 -0.41 24.55
CA SER A 86 -17.80 0.67 24.03
C SER A 86 -19.03 0.75 24.94
N SER A 87 -18.95 1.60 25.95
CA SER A 87 -20.11 2.10 26.66
C SER A 87 -20.95 2.75 25.60
N ARG A 88 -21.95 2.00 25.13
CA ARG A 88 -23.06 2.49 24.33
C ARG A 88 -23.46 3.86 24.87
N HIS A 89 -23.49 4.84 23.98
CA HIS A 89 -24.58 5.80 23.95
C HIS A 89 -25.16 5.77 22.55
#